data_AF-A0A1Y3BQR9-F1
#
_entry.id   AF-A0A1Y3BQR9-F1
#
_cell.length_a   1.000
_cell.length_b   1.000
_cell.length_c   1.000
_cell.angle_alpha   90.00
_cell.angle_beta   90.00
_cell.angle_gamma   90.00
#
_symmetry.space_group_name_H-M   'P 1'
#
loop_
_entity.id
_entity.type
_entity.pdbx_description
1 polymer ?
#
loop_
_entity_poly.entity_id
_entity_poly.type
_entity_poly.pdbx_seq_one_letter_code
_entity_poly.pdbx_strand_id
1 'polypeptide(L)' 'MQALKSNVPNLDPNETKQWHTIYPQYINSNLTVDRGRRICRSKCITDPLAEEIFNVLAANPQQFQVQLN' A
#
# COMPACT_ATOMS: atom_id res chain seq x y z
N MET A 1 -32.22 10.30 33.65
CA MET A 1 -31.46 9.34 32.82
C MET A 1 -30.39 10.13 32.07
N GLN A 2 -29.14 10.08 32.52
CA GLN A 2 -28.02 10.74 31.84
C GLN A 2 -27.51 9.80 30.73
N ALA A 3 -27.39 10.31 29.50
CA ALA A 3 -26.80 9.56 28.40
C ALA A 3 -25.29 9.40 28.64
N LEU A 4 -24.82 8.15 28.57
CA LEU A 4 -23.40 7.81 28.58
C LEU A 4 -22.75 8.44 27.33
N LYS A 5 -21.91 9.46 27.52
CA LYS A 5 -21.05 9.97 26.45
C LYS A 5 -20.09 8.85 26.05
N SER A 6 -20.27 8.31 24.85
CA SER A 6 -19.39 7.29 24.29
C SER A 6 -17.98 7.87 24.20
N ASN A 7 -17.02 7.25 24.87
CA ASN A 7 -15.62 7.69 24.92
C ASN A 7 -14.86 7.35 23.61
N VAL A 8 -15.52 7.51 22.47
CA VAL A 8 -14.92 7.27 21.15
C VAL A 8 -14.23 8.56 20.75
N PRO A 9 -12.90 8.60 20.62
CA PRO A 9 -12.26 9.76 20.03
C PRO A 9 -12.88 9.99 18.66
N ASN A 10 -13.36 11.21 18.43
CA ASN A 10 -13.80 11.67 17.12
C ASN A 10 -12.53 11.83 16.28
N LEU A 11 -12.01 10.69 15.79
CA LEU A 11 -10.88 10.67 14.88
C LEU A 11 -11.38 11.28 13.58
N ASP A 12 -10.78 12.39 13.19
CA ASP A 12 -11.06 13.00 11.90
C ASP A 12 -10.88 11.91 10.83
N PRO A 13 -11.81 11.74 9.87
CA PRO A 13 -11.65 10.77 8.79
C PRO A 13 -10.35 10.96 7.99
N ASN A 14 -9.74 12.14 8.09
CA ASN A 14 -8.47 12.50 7.49
C ASN A 14 -7.25 12.04 8.32
N GLU A 15 -7.44 11.77 9.61
CA GLU A 15 -6.42 11.32 10.57
C GLU A 15 -6.08 9.83 10.42
N THR A 16 -6.94 9.07 9.73
CA THR A 16 -6.77 7.63 9.46
C THR A 16 -6.48 7.33 7.98
N LYS A 17 -5.70 8.19 7.30
CA LYS A 17 -5.10 7.81 6.01
C LYS A 17 -4.08 6.69 6.23
N GLN A 18 -4.58 5.46 6.20
CA GLN A 18 -3.78 4.26 6.33
C GLN A 18 -2.94 4.10 5.05
N TRP A 19 -1.66 4.42 5.13
CA TRP A 19 -0.72 4.17 4.04
C TRP A 19 -0.71 2.68 3.69
N HIS A 20 -0.78 2.38 2.38
CA HIS A 20 -0.62 1.01 1.89
C HIS A 20 0.84 0.76 1.53
N THR A 21 1.44 -0.28 2.13
CA THR A 21 2.82 -0.69 1.83
C THR A 21 2.83 -1.70 0.67
N ILE A 22 3.61 -1.40 -0.37
CA ILE A 22 3.85 -2.30 -1.51
C ILE A 22 5.30 -2.77 -1.44
N TYR A 23 5.50 -4.07 -1.23
CA TYR A 23 6.83 -4.67 -1.28
C TYR A 23 7.13 -5.22 -2.68
N PRO A 24 8.39 -5.17 -3.16
CA PRO A 24 8.73 -5.70 -4.47
C PRO A 24 8.35 -7.18 -4.67
N GLN A 25 8.40 -8.01 -3.61
CA GLN A 25 8.02 -9.42 -3.70
C GLN A 25 6.57 -9.61 -4.17
N TYR A 26 5.68 -8.65 -3.94
CA TYR A 26 4.25 -8.76 -4.27
C TYR A 26 4.01 -8.92 -5.77
N ILE A 27 4.89 -8.35 -6.60
CA ILE A 27 4.80 -8.34 -8.06
C ILE A 27 5.99 -9.04 -8.74
N ASN A 28 6.84 -9.74 -7.99
CA ASN A 28 7.98 -10.48 -8.55
C ASN A 28 7.52 -11.81 -9.18
N SER A 29 7.75 -11.97 -10.48
CA SER A 29 7.36 -13.13 -11.30
C SER A 29 8.21 -14.39 -11.03
N ASN A 30 9.39 -14.22 -10.40
CA ASN A 30 10.27 -15.30 -9.96
C ASN A 30 9.80 -15.95 -8.66
N LEU A 31 8.86 -15.33 -7.94
CA LEU A 31 8.36 -15.81 -6.65
C LEU A 31 7.02 -16.55 -6.79
N THR A 32 6.84 -17.54 -5.93
CA THR A 32 5.55 -18.22 -5.71
C THR A 32 4.69 -17.41 -4.74
N VAL A 33 3.41 -17.78 -4.61
CA VAL A 33 2.48 -17.13 -3.66
C VAL A 33 2.99 -17.30 -2.22
N ASP A 34 3.49 -18.50 -1.88
CA ASP A 34 4.05 -18.81 -0.56
C ASP A 34 5.31 -17.98 -0.23
N ARG A 35 6.02 -17.51 -1.27
CA ARG A 35 7.20 -16.64 -1.14
C ARG A 35 6.87 -15.14 -1.21
N GLY A 36 5.59 -14.78 -1.17
CA GLY A 36 5.15 -13.39 -1.05
C GLY A 36 4.49 -12.77 -2.29
N ARG A 37 4.46 -13.45 -3.44
CA ARG A 37 3.74 -12.94 -4.62
C ARG A 37 2.24 -12.80 -4.29
N ARG A 38 1.62 -11.67 -4.65
CA ARG A 38 0.22 -11.34 -4.32
C ARG A 38 -0.72 -11.31 -5.51
N ILE A 39 -0.20 -11.17 -6.73
CA ILE A 39 -1.01 -11.09 -7.97
C ILE A 39 -0.68 -12.22 -8.94
N CYS A 40 -1.54 -12.45 -9.93
CA CYS A 40 -1.32 -13.45 -10.99
C CYS A 40 0.01 -13.23 -11.71
N ARG A 41 0.74 -14.32 -11.97
CA ARG A 41 2.10 -14.28 -12.56
C ARG A 41 2.14 -13.56 -13.92
N SER A 42 1.07 -13.61 -14.70
CA SER A 42 0.96 -12.91 -15.98
C SER A 42 0.97 -11.38 -15.87
N LYS A 43 0.75 -10.83 -14.67
CA LYS A 43 0.81 -9.38 -14.37
C LYS A 43 2.06 -8.99 -13.57
N CYS A 44 2.95 -9.94 -13.30
CA CYS A 44 4.18 -9.72 -12.56
C CYS A 44 5.34 -9.35 -13.49
N ILE A 45 6.41 -8.83 -12.91
CA ILE A 45 7.67 -8.53 -13.61
C ILE A 45 8.84 -9.26 -12.95
N THR A 46 9.94 -9.40 -13.68
CA THR A 46 11.16 -10.05 -13.19
C THR A 46 11.93 -9.09 -12.29
N ASP A 47 12.26 -9.53 -11.07
CA ASP A 47 13.13 -8.83 -10.11
C ASP A 47 12.87 -7.31 -9.94
N PRO A 48 11.63 -6.91 -9.56
CA PRO A 48 11.27 -5.52 -9.32
C PRO A 48 12.12 -4.88 -8.23
N LEU A 49 12.48 -3.60 -8.42
CA LEU A 49 13.10 -2.77 -7.40
C LEU A 49 12.07 -1.82 -6.76
N ALA A 50 12.29 -1.50 -5.49
CA ALA A 50 11.43 -0.56 -4.77
C ALA A 50 11.43 0.84 -5.42
N GLU A 51 12.58 1.25 -5.95
CA GLU A 51 12.76 2.52 -6.67
C GLU A 51 11.93 2.57 -7.97
N GLU A 52 11.84 1.48 -8.72
CA GLU A 52 11.02 1.41 -9.94
C GLU A 52 9.53 1.59 -9.61
N ILE A 53 9.06 0.88 -8.57
CA ILE A 53 7.68 0.98 -8.08
C ILE A 53 7.40 2.42 -7.62
N PHE A 54 8.31 3.01 -6.85
CA PHE A 54 8.20 4.39 -6.39
C PHE A 54 8.12 5.36 -7.58
N ASN A 55 9.03 5.25 -8.55
CA ASN A 55 9.10 6.15 -9.70
C ASN A 55 7.82 6.11 -10.55
N VAL A 56 7.27 4.92 -10.81
CA VAL A 56 6.02 4.78 -11.58
C VAL A 56 4.83 5.43 -10.86
N LEU A 57 4.73 5.26 -9.54
CA LEU A 57 3.66 5.87 -8.76
C LEU A 57 3.85 7.39 -8.61
N ALA A 58 5.08 7.83 -8.36
CA ALA A 58 5.45 9.24 -8.21
C ALA A 58 5.24 10.03 -9.53
N ALA A 59 5.32 9.37 -10.69
CA ALA A 59 4.98 9.97 -11.97
C ALA A 59 3.48 10.31 -12.13
N ASN A 60 2.61 9.86 -11.20
CA ASN A 60 1.17 10.10 -11.22
C ASN A 60 0.69 10.83 -9.92
N PRO A 61 1.21 12.03 -9.63
CA PRO A 61 0.98 12.72 -8.35
C PRO A 61 -0.47 13.21 -8.15
N GLN A 62 -1.27 13.28 -9.22
CA GLN A 62 -2.70 13.60 -9.13
C GLN A 62 -3.51 12.46 -8.51
N GLN A 63 -2.99 11.22 -8.56
CA GLN A 63 -3.67 10.02 -8.09
C GLN A 63 -3.04 9.46 -6.81
N PHE A 64 -1.71 9.52 -6.67
CA PHE A 64 -1.00 8.88 -5.57
C PHE A 64 -0.12 9.85 -4.79
N GLN A 65 -0.13 9.69 -3.46
CA GLN A 65 0.91 10.19 -2.57
C GLN A 65 1.79 9.00 -2.21
N VAL A 66 3.10 9.12 -2.38
CA VAL A 66 4.05 8.02 -2.19
C VAL A 66 5.27 8.43 -1.39
N GLN A 67 5.82 7.48 -0.65
CA GLN A 67 7.03 7.63 0.14
C GLN A 67 7.85 6.34 0.05
N LEU A 68 9.15 6.47 -0.20
CA LEU A 68 10.12 5.38 -0.14
C LEU A 68 10.76 5.40 1.26
N ASN A 69 10.77 4.26 1.94
CA ASN A 69 11.28 4.08 3.30
C ASN A 69 12.46 3.11 3.33
#